data_AF-A0A971VBN9-F1
#
_entry.id   AF-A0A971VBN9-F1
#
_cell.length_a   1.000
_cell.length_b   1.000
_cell.length_c   1.000
_cell.angle_alpha   90.00
_cell.angle_beta   90.00
_cell.angle_gamma   90.00
#
_symmetry.space_group_name_H-M   'P 1'
#
loop_
_entity.id
_entity.type
_entity.pdbx_description
1 polymer ?
#
loop_
_entity_poly.entity_id
_entity_poly.type
_entity_poly.pdbx_seq_one_letter_code
_entity_poly.pdbx_strand_id
1 'polypeptide(L)' 'IEPGFPCGRCFFCKTGRYNLCPDVVFVSAPPINGTFCDYLIIHESFAYHMPSGMSFE' A
#
# COMPACT_ATOMS: atom_id res chain seq x y z
N ILE A 1 -2.10 3.57 -6.19
CA ILE A 1 -1.86 3.45 -4.73
C ILE A 1 -1.02 2.22 -4.44
N GLU A 2 -0.21 2.20 -3.39
CA GLU A 2 0.42 0.97 -2.86
C GLU A 2 -0.58 0.26 -1.92
N PRO A 3 -0.94 -1.01 -2.18
CA PRO A 3 -1.87 -1.77 -1.33
C PRO A 3 -1.23 -2.39 -0.08
N GLY A 4 0.10 -2.53 -0.02
CA GLY A 4 0.83 -3.12 1.10
C GLY A 4 1.39 -2.07 2.06
N PHE A 5 0.91 -2.07 3.31
CA PHE A 5 1.37 -1.16 4.37
C PHE A 5 2.37 -1.86 5.30
N PRO A 6 3.69 -1.63 5.14
CA PRO A 6 4.71 -2.24 5.99
C PRO A 6 4.81 -1.55 7.35
N CYS A 7 5.41 -2.21 8.35
CA CYS A 7 5.58 -1.63 9.68
C CYS A 7 6.61 -0.49 9.77
N GLY A 8 7.35 -0.20 8.70
CA GLY A 8 8.37 0.86 8.62
C GLY A 8 9.62 0.69 9.50
N ARG A 9 9.63 -0.25 10.46
CA ARG A 9 10.68 -0.34 11.48
C ARG A 9 11.54 -1.60 11.44
N CYS A 10 11.12 -2.67 10.77
CA CYS A 10 11.86 -3.93 10.72
C CYS A 10 13.07 -3.86 9.76
N PHE A 11 13.92 -4.90 9.80
CA PHE A 11 15.11 -4.99 8.93
C PHE A 11 14.76 -4.87 7.44
N PHE A 12 13.69 -5.51 7.00
CA PHE A 12 13.27 -5.47 5.59
C PHE A 12 12.81 -4.06 5.17
N CYS A 13 12.02 -3.39 6.01
CA CYS A 13 11.60 -2.00 5.77
C CYS A 13 12.80 -1.06 5.65
N LYS A 14 13.72 -1.14 6.62
CA LYS A 14 14.90 -0.26 6.67
C LYS A 14 15.92 -0.53 5.56
N THR A 15 15.87 -1.71 4.93
CA THR A 15 16.75 -2.07 3.79
C THR A 15 16.06 -1.92 2.44
N GLY A 16 14.90 -1.25 2.39
CA GLY A 16 14.17 -0.98 1.14
C GLY A 16 13.41 -2.19 0.57
N ARG A 17 13.36 -3.31 1.30
CA ARG A 17 12.65 -4.54 0.91
C ARG A 17 11.35 -4.68 1.69
N TYR A 18 10.60 -3.60 1.83
CA TYR A 18 9.42 -3.52 2.70
C TYR A 18 8.33 -4.54 2.35
N ASN A 19 8.30 -5.02 1.11
CA ASN A 19 7.42 -6.10 0.65
C ASN A 19 7.65 -7.44 1.36
N LEU A 20 8.82 -7.62 2.02
CA LEU A 20 9.15 -8.78 2.86
C LEU A 20 8.87 -8.52 4.35
N CYS A 21 8.25 -7.39 4.69
CA CYS A 21 7.89 -7.10 6.08
C CYS A 21 6.92 -8.19 6.61
N PRO A 22 7.23 -8.87 7.72
CA PRO A 22 6.36 -9.91 8.25
C PRO A 22 5.04 -9.36 8.83
N ASP A 23 5.02 -8.06 9.14
CA ASP A 23 3.87 -7.35 9.70
C ASP A 23 3.14 -6.50 8.63
N VAL A 24 3.38 -6.76 7.34
CA VAL A 24 2.71 -6.01 6.27
C VAL A 24 1.20 -6.25 6.30
N VAL A 25 0.43 -5.17 6.19
CA VAL A 25 -1.03 -5.24 6.02
C VAL A 25 -1.35 -4.99 4.56
N PHE A 26 -1.93 -5.98 3.88
CA PHE A 26 -2.37 -5.85 2.49
C PHE A 26 -3.87 -5.62 2.41
N VAL A 27 -4.29 -4.55 1.75
CA VAL A 27 -5.70 -4.33 1.40
C VAL A 27 -6.18 -5.47 0.50
N SER A 28 -7.41 -5.94 0.70
CA SER A 28 -8.01 -7.11 0.02
C SER A 28 -7.44 -8.48 0.42
N ALA A 29 -6.44 -8.57 1.30
CA ALA A 29 -6.01 -9.84 1.89
C ALA A 29 -6.77 -10.08 3.21
N PRO A 30 -7.51 -11.19 3.38
CA PRO A 30 -8.25 -11.45 4.60
C PRO A 30 -7.35 -11.37 5.86
N PRO A 31 -7.80 -10.71 6.94
CA PRO A 31 -9.16 -10.20 7.20
C PRO A 31 -9.40 -8.73 6.77
N ILE A 32 -8.51 -8.14 5.98
CA ILE A 32 -8.54 -6.72 5.65
C ILE A 32 -9.52 -6.47 4.50
N ASN A 33 -10.37 -5.44 4.66
CA ASN A 33 -11.29 -5.00 3.62
C ASN A 33 -10.53 -4.64 2.33
N GLY A 34 -11.20 -4.82 1.20
CA GLY A 34 -10.66 -4.48 -0.11
C GLY A 34 -10.87 -3.03 -0.52
N THR A 35 -10.54 -2.71 -1.77
CA THR A 35 -10.67 -1.37 -2.34
C THR A 35 -11.96 -1.14 -3.12
N PHE A 36 -12.83 -2.15 -3.28
CA PHE A 36 -14.06 -1.99 -4.07
C PHE A 36 -15.15 -1.29 -3.25
N CYS A 37 -15.04 0.04 -3.20
CA CYS A 37 -15.87 0.95 -2.41
C CYS A 37 -15.75 2.37 -2.98
N ASP A 38 -16.66 3.26 -2.59
CA ASP A 38 -16.65 4.65 -3.07
C ASP A 38 -15.48 5.48 -2.51
N TYR A 39 -15.00 5.15 -1.31
CA TYR A 39 -13.93 5.88 -0.62
C TYR A 39 -12.98 4.95 0.12
N LEU A 40 -11.68 5.24 0.00
CA LEU A 40 -10.61 4.53 0.69
C LEU A 40 -9.74 5.53 1.46
N ILE A 41 -9.39 5.20 2.70
CA ILE A 41 -8.39 5.92 3.49
C ILE A 41 -7.02 5.28 3.25
N ILE A 42 -6.05 6.09 2.87
CA ILE A 42 -4.66 5.65 2.66
C ILE A 42 -3.68 6.66 3.24
N HIS A 43 -2.54 6.20 3.73
CA HIS A 43 -1.46 7.07 4.16
C HIS A 43 -0.77 7.72 2.95
N GLU A 44 -0.48 9.02 3.02
CA GLU A 44 -0.02 9.83 1.89
C GLU A 44 1.23 9.26 1.19
N SER A 45 2.16 8.67 1.93
CA SER A 45 3.38 8.09 1.36
C SER A 45 3.14 6.89 0.43
N PHE A 46 1.93 6.34 0.44
CA PHE A 46 1.49 5.22 -0.41
C PHE A 46 0.50 5.68 -1.51
N ALA A 47 0.21 6.99 -1.59
CA ALA A 47 -0.54 7.60 -2.66
C ALA A 47 0.42 8.24 -3.66
N TYR A 48 0.56 7.64 -4.85
CA TYR A 48 1.44 8.14 -5.89
C TYR A 48 0.71 9.09 -6.84
N HIS A 49 1.39 10.16 -7.23
CA HIS A 49 0.89 11.05 -8.27
C HIS A 49 0.82 10.32 -9.61
N MET A 50 -0.34 10.38 -10.26
CA MET A 50 -0.54 9.77 -11.58
C MET A 50 0.10 10.65 -12.66
N PRO A 51 0.95 10.11 -13.55
CA PRO A 51 1.50 10.88 -14.66
C PRO A 51 0.40 11.46 -15.57
N SER A 52 0.65 12.65 -16.13
CA SER A 52 -0.27 13.28 -17.08
C SER A 52 -0.46 12.41 -18.32
N GLY A 53 -1.72 12.25 -18.75
CA GLY A 53 -2.09 11.47 -19.94
C GLY A 53 -2.26 9.96 -19.70
N MET A 54 -2.09 9.49 -18.45
CA MET A 54 -2.43 8.11 -18.07
C MET A 54 -3.92 7.99 -17.75
N SER A 55 -4.54 6.88 -18.19
CA SER A 55 -5.90 6.49 -17.81
C SER A 55 -5.94 5.93 -16.38
N PHE A 56 -7.13 5.82 -15.79
CA PHE A 56 -7.28 5.22 -14.45
C PHE A 56 -7.36 3.69 -14.50
N GLU A 57 -7.62 3.15 -15.70
CA GLU A 57 -7.68 1.73 -16.06
C GLU A 57 -6.30 1.10 -16.26
#